data_AF-A0A2V7C761-F1
#
_entry.id   AF-A0A2V7C761-F1
#
_cell.length_a   1.000
_cell.length_b   1.000
_cell.length_c   1.000
_cell.angle_alpha   90.00
_cell.angle_beta   90.00
_cell.angle_gamma   90.00
#
_symmetry.space_group_name_H-M   'P 1'
#
loop_
_entity.id
_entity.type
_entity.pdbx_description
1 polymer ?
#
loop_
_entity_poly.entity_id
_entity_poly.type
_entity_poly.pdbx_seq_one_letter_code
_entity_poly.pdbx_strand_id
1 'polypeptide(L)'
;YQTCPLKYRYVNVLRVPILRHHTVVYGATIHRVVEYYLLRRAAGNYTPLEDLLGVYDREWDNQGFLTWEHEEARQAAGRKALTRFWHEEEASGQKPTHVEKEFGFTLGPDRVRGRFDRVDEDLLGATIIDYKTGEVAKQKVADRRAAESLQLKLYALAWREMTGA
;
A
#
# COMPACT_ATOMS: atom_id res chain seq x y z
N TYR A 1 2.06 -6.74 17.61
CA TYR A 1 1.97 -7.17 19.02
C TYR A 1 1.56 -8.64 19.14
N GLN A 2 0.37 -9.02 18.63
CA GLN A 2 -0.21 -10.36 18.82
C GLN A 2 0.67 -11.54 18.35
N THR A 3 1.43 -11.40 17.27
CA THR A 3 2.31 -12.48 16.78
C THR A 3 3.53 -12.71 17.67
N CYS A 4 4.11 -11.65 18.23
CA CYS A 4 5.28 -11.71 19.11
C CYS A 4 5.43 -10.37 19.85
N PRO A 5 5.02 -10.30 21.14
CA PRO A 5 5.12 -9.08 21.94
C PRO A 5 6.56 -8.56 22.09
N LEU A 6 7.53 -9.48 22.22
CA LEU A 6 8.94 -9.12 22.37
C LEU A 6 9.51 -8.46 21.10
N LYS A 7 9.20 -9.01 19.92
CA LYS A 7 9.54 -8.39 18.63
C LYS A 7 8.92 -7.00 18.52
N TYR A 8 7.65 -6.84 18.93
CA TYR A 8 6.99 -5.54 18.93
C TYR A 8 7.72 -4.52 19.81
N ARG A 9 8.11 -4.91 21.04
CA ARG A 9 8.88 -4.06 21.95
C ARG A 9 10.21 -3.63 21.33
N TYR A 10 11.00 -4.55 20.78
CA TYR A 10 12.30 -4.19 20.20
C TYR A 10 12.18 -3.27 18.99
N VAL A 11 11.25 -3.56 18.08
CA VAL A 11 11.13 -2.81 16.82
C VAL A 11 10.44 -1.46 17.03
N ASN A 12 9.32 -1.41 17.77
CA ASN A 12 8.47 -0.22 17.82
C ASN A 12 8.69 0.65 19.07
N VAL A 13 9.03 0.04 20.22
CA VAL A 13 9.22 0.76 21.49
C VAL A 13 10.68 1.17 21.65
N LEU A 14 11.60 0.21 21.54
CA LEU A 14 13.04 0.44 21.72
C LEU A 14 13.74 0.89 20.44
N ARG A 15 13.08 0.75 19.27
CA ARG A 15 13.59 1.15 17.94
C ARG A 15 14.98 0.58 17.63
N VAL A 16 15.20 -0.69 18.01
CA VAL A 16 16.46 -1.38 17.72
C VAL A 16 16.64 -1.47 16.19
N PRO A 17 17.74 -0.96 15.62
CA PRO A 17 18.02 -1.09 14.20
C PRO A 17 18.14 -2.56 13.81
N ILE A 18 17.32 -3.00 12.86
CA ILE A 18 17.37 -4.36 12.29
C ILE A 18 17.43 -4.28 10.78
N LEU A 19 18.15 -5.22 10.18
CA LEU A 19 18.08 -5.43 8.74
C LEU A 19 16.62 -5.76 8.37
N ARG A 20 16.05 -4.97 7.47
CA ARG A 20 14.70 -5.21 6.97
C ARG A 20 14.74 -6.41 6.03
N HIS A 21 13.76 -7.30 6.18
CA HIS A 21 13.59 -8.43 5.27
C HIS A 21 13.17 -7.92 3.88
N HIS A 22 13.68 -8.52 2.80
CA HIS A 22 13.43 -8.05 1.43
C HIS A 22 11.95 -7.84 1.11
N THR A 23 11.04 -8.66 1.65
CA THR A 23 9.59 -8.51 1.42
C THR A 23 9.03 -7.18 1.92
N VAL A 24 9.55 -6.67 3.04
CA VAL A 24 9.15 -5.38 3.61
C VAL A 24 9.71 -4.24 2.76
N VAL A 25 10.98 -4.36 2.36
CA VAL A 25 11.66 -3.37 1.52
C VAL A 25 10.97 -3.27 0.16
N TYR A 26 10.78 -4.41 -0.51
CA TYR A 26 10.05 -4.52 -1.78
C TYR A 26 8.64 -3.91 -1.70
N GLY A 27 7.86 -4.29 -0.67
CA GLY A 27 6.53 -3.75 -0.47
C GLY A 27 6.54 -2.22 -0.33
N ALA A 28 7.42 -1.70 0.53
CA ALA A 28 7.53 -0.27 0.76
C ALA A 28 7.93 0.51 -0.52
N THR A 29 8.86 -0.02 -1.32
CA THR A 29 9.24 0.60 -2.60
C THR A 29 8.06 0.64 -3.57
N ILE A 30 7.31 -0.46 -3.72
CA ILE A 30 6.12 -0.48 -4.61
C ILE A 30 5.07 0.53 -4.14
N HIS A 31 4.77 0.59 -2.83
CA HIS A 31 3.82 1.57 -2.28
C HIS A 31 4.23 3.01 -2.59
N ARG A 32 5.51 3.37 -2.40
CA ARG A 32 6.00 4.73 -2.72
C ARG A 32 5.80 5.10 -4.19
N VAL A 33 6.03 4.15 -5.10
CA VAL A 33 5.86 4.39 -6.55
C VAL A 33 4.38 4.52 -6.92
N VAL A 34 3.51 3.68 -6.34
CA VAL A 34 2.06 3.76 -6.50
C VAL A 34 1.53 5.09 -5.94
N GLU A 35 1.95 5.48 -4.74
CA GLU A 35 1.63 6.78 -4.12
C GLU A 35 2.03 7.94 -5.04
N TYR A 36 3.27 7.95 -5.53
CA TYR A 36 3.75 8.97 -6.47
C TYR A 36 2.84 9.11 -7.68
N TYR A 37 2.46 7.99 -8.31
CA TYR A 37 1.58 7.98 -9.47
C TYR A 37 0.19 8.52 -9.14
N LEU A 38 -0.42 8.02 -8.06
CA LEU A 38 -1.78 8.37 -7.67
C LEU A 38 -1.90 9.84 -7.27
N LEU A 39 -0.90 10.40 -6.57
CA LEU A 39 -0.86 11.83 -6.22
C LEU A 39 -0.79 12.70 -7.47
N ARG A 40 0.05 12.34 -8.45
CA ARG A 40 0.11 13.07 -9.73
C ARG A 40 -1.22 12.99 -10.47
N ARG A 41 -1.84 11.81 -10.50
CA ARG A 41 -3.12 11.58 -11.15
C ARG A 41 -4.27 12.36 -10.49
N ALA A 42 -4.31 12.40 -9.16
CA ALA A 42 -5.26 13.21 -8.39
C ALA A 42 -5.15 14.71 -8.74
N ALA A 43 -3.91 15.19 -8.91
CA ALA A 43 -3.62 16.55 -9.37
C ALA A 43 -3.89 16.78 -10.88
N GLY A 44 -4.38 15.78 -11.62
CA GLY A 44 -4.67 15.87 -13.05
C GLY A 44 -3.45 15.75 -13.97
N ASN A 45 -2.29 15.35 -13.44
CA ASN A 45 -1.08 15.18 -14.22
C ASN A 45 -1.00 13.76 -14.80
N TYR A 46 -0.74 13.69 -16.11
CA TYR A 46 -0.38 12.43 -16.75
C TYR A 46 1.05 12.02 -16.35
N THR A 47 1.24 10.73 -16.08
CA THR A 47 2.54 10.13 -15.80
C THR A 47 2.77 8.99 -16.80
N PRO A 48 3.68 9.16 -17.78
CA PRO A 48 4.07 8.09 -18.69
C PRO A 48 4.56 6.85 -17.93
N LEU A 49 4.37 5.66 -18.50
CA LEU A 49 4.86 4.41 -17.90
C LEU A 49 6.38 4.43 -17.68
N GLU A 50 7.13 5.01 -18.62
CA GLU A 50 8.59 5.16 -18.51
C GLU A 50 9.00 6.00 -17.30
N ASP A 51 8.30 7.11 -17.02
CA ASP A 51 8.55 7.96 -15.86
C ASP A 51 8.25 7.21 -14.56
N LEU A 52 7.15 6.44 -14.52
CA LEU A 52 6.79 5.64 -13.37
C LEU A 52 7.87 4.58 -13.06
N LEU A 53 8.32 3.85 -14.07
CA LEU A 53 9.39 2.87 -13.92
C LEU A 53 10.74 3.53 -13.58
N GLY A 54 10.99 4.74 -14.08
CA GLY A 54 12.16 5.53 -13.69
C GLY A 54 12.16 5.95 -12.22
N VAL A 55 10.98 6.22 -11.63
CA VAL A 55 10.87 6.41 -10.17
C VAL A 55 11.14 5.11 -9.43
N TYR A 56 10.58 3.99 -9.90
CA TYR A 56 10.83 2.69 -9.30
C TYR A 56 12.31 2.32 -9.24
N ASP A 57 13.05 2.60 -10.32
CA ASP A 57 14.49 2.32 -10.38
C ASP A 57 15.28 3.17 -9.39
N ARG A 58 14.89 4.43 -9.18
CA ARG A 58 15.53 5.31 -8.18
C ARG A 58 15.19 4.93 -6.74
N GLU A 59 13.99 4.41 -6.51
CA GLU A 59 13.50 4.00 -5.19
C GLU A 59 13.87 2.55 -4.83
N TRP A 60 14.53 1.82 -5.74
CA TRP A 60 14.94 0.45 -5.50
C TRP A 60 15.96 0.36 -4.38
N ASP A 61 15.65 -0.45 -3.37
CA ASP A 61 16.49 -0.69 -2.21
C ASP A 61 16.78 -2.19 -2.17
N ASN A 62 18.06 -2.55 -2.30
CA ASN A 62 18.54 -3.93 -2.35
C ASN A 62 18.77 -4.54 -0.96
N GLN A 63 18.29 -3.90 0.10
CA GLN A 63 18.44 -4.41 1.45
C GLN A 63 17.67 -5.72 1.68
N GLY A 64 18.36 -6.71 2.25
CA GLY A 64 17.75 -7.92 2.80
C GLY A 64 17.46 -9.03 1.78
N PHE A 65 17.91 -8.88 0.53
CA PHE A 65 17.91 -9.97 -0.45
C PHE A 65 19.00 -11.00 -0.14
N LEU A 66 18.74 -12.24 -0.56
CA LEU A 66 19.60 -13.40 -0.24
C LEU A 66 20.74 -13.55 -1.25
N THR A 67 20.45 -13.31 -2.53
CA THR A 67 21.38 -13.38 -3.65
C THR A 67 21.05 -12.30 -4.67
N TRP A 68 21.98 -12.01 -5.57
CA TRP A 68 21.80 -11.08 -6.69
C TRP A 68 20.67 -11.54 -7.62
N GLU A 69 20.59 -12.84 -7.92
CA GLU A 69 19.54 -13.39 -8.77
C GLU A 69 18.15 -13.24 -8.12
N HIS A 70 18.06 -13.38 -6.79
CA HIS A 70 16.81 -13.14 -6.07
C HIS A 70 16.41 -11.66 -6.11
N GLU A 71 17.37 -10.76 -5.95
CA GLU A 71 17.15 -9.32 -6.09
C GLU A 71 16.62 -8.99 -7.49
N GLU A 72 17.34 -9.39 -8.54
CA GLU A 72 16.96 -9.14 -9.94
C GLU A 72 15.59 -9.71 -10.27
N ALA A 73 15.29 -10.94 -9.83
CA ALA A 73 13.99 -11.55 -10.06
C ALA A 73 12.84 -10.76 -9.39
N ARG A 74 13.08 -10.22 -8.19
CA ARG A 74 12.10 -9.41 -7.47
C ARG A 74 11.96 -8.02 -8.08
N GLN A 75 13.05 -7.41 -8.52
CA GLN A 75 13.02 -6.13 -9.23
C GLN A 75 12.23 -6.26 -10.54
N ALA A 76 12.48 -7.31 -11.32
CA ALA A 76 11.75 -7.59 -12.55
C ALA A 76 10.26 -7.88 -12.29
N ALA A 77 9.93 -8.58 -11.20
CA ALA A 77 8.54 -8.81 -10.80
C ALA A 77 7.84 -7.49 -10.42
N GLY A 78 8.53 -6.58 -9.73
CA GLY A 78 8.03 -5.25 -9.40
C GLY A 78 7.73 -4.39 -10.63
N ARG A 79 8.64 -4.37 -11.61
CA ARG A 79 8.40 -3.71 -12.90
C ARG A 79 7.12 -4.23 -13.57
N LYS A 80 6.95 -5.55 -13.66
CA LYS A 80 5.76 -6.17 -14.25
C LYS A 80 4.48 -5.79 -13.48
N ALA A 81 4.54 -5.77 -12.15
CA ALA A 81 3.40 -5.38 -11.32
C ALA A 81 3.01 -3.91 -11.53
N LEU A 82 3.99 -3.00 -11.56
CA LEU A 82 3.76 -1.58 -11.79
C LEU A 82 3.26 -1.29 -13.21
N THR A 83 3.76 -1.99 -14.22
CA THR A 83 3.24 -1.89 -15.59
C THR A 83 1.78 -2.31 -15.66
N ARG A 84 1.41 -3.42 -15.04
CA ARG A 84 0.01 -3.86 -14.99
C ARG A 84 -0.87 -2.83 -14.26
N PHE A 85 -0.43 -2.39 -13.08
CA PHE A 85 -1.11 -1.34 -12.31
C PHE A 85 -1.35 -0.08 -13.15
N TRP A 86 -0.32 0.41 -13.84
CA TRP A 86 -0.44 1.59 -14.69
C TRP A 86 -1.49 1.41 -15.79
N HIS A 87 -1.48 0.27 -16.49
CA HIS A 87 -2.48 0.00 -17.53
C HIS A 87 -3.90 -0.09 -16.98
N GLU A 88 -4.09 -0.73 -15.83
CA GLU A 88 -5.40 -0.85 -15.17
C GLU A 88 -5.93 0.53 -14.76
N GLU A 89 -5.08 1.35 -14.15
CA GLU A 89 -5.41 2.72 -13.77
C GLU A 89 -5.74 3.57 -15.00
N GLU A 90 -4.87 3.65 -16.00
CA GLU A 90 -5.14 4.41 -17.24
C GLU A 90 -6.42 3.94 -17.95
N ALA A 91 -6.67 2.63 -18.04
CA ALA A 91 -7.87 2.09 -18.66
C ALA A 91 -9.15 2.46 -17.89
N SER A 92 -9.09 2.51 -16.55
CA SER A 92 -10.24 2.90 -15.72
C SER A 92 -10.65 4.37 -15.91
N GLY A 93 -9.69 5.26 -16.22
CA GLY A 93 -9.88 6.71 -16.26
C GLY A 93 -10.26 7.36 -14.92
N GLN A 94 -10.45 6.59 -13.84
CA GLN A 94 -10.90 7.09 -12.55
C GLN A 94 -9.79 7.91 -11.88
N LYS A 95 -10.15 9.03 -11.26
CA LYS A 95 -9.23 9.84 -10.45
C LYS A 95 -9.51 9.55 -8.97
N PRO A 96 -8.49 9.25 -8.17
CA PRO A 96 -8.69 9.04 -6.74
C PRO A 96 -9.16 10.33 -6.07
N THR A 97 -10.12 10.21 -5.15
CA THR A 97 -10.59 11.35 -4.34
C THR A 97 -9.55 11.69 -3.28
N HIS A 98 -8.98 10.67 -2.65
CA HIS A 98 -7.95 10.80 -1.65
C HIS A 98 -6.85 9.76 -1.84
N VAL A 99 -5.61 10.20 -1.65
CA VAL A 99 -4.40 9.37 -1.69
C VAL A 99 -3.61 9.67 -0.44
N GLU A 100 -3.17 8.64 0.27
CA GLU A 100 -2.42 8.75 1.54
C GLU A 100 -3.11 9.66 2.58
N LYS A 101 -4.45 9.65 2.64
CA LYS A 101 -5.21 10.46 3.59
C LYS A 101 -5.09 9.91 4.99
N GLU A 102 -4.62 10.74 5.92
CA GLU A 102 -4.52 10.39 7.33
C GLU A 102 -5.91 10.26 7.97
N PHE A 103 -6.01 9.34 8.93
CA PHE A 103 -7.19 9.21 9.77
C PHE A 103 -6.81 9.09 11.25
N GLY A 104 -7.74 9.48 12.10
CA GLY A 104 -7.63 9.24 13.53
C GLY A 104 -8.96 9.34 14.22
N PHE A 105 -9.25 8.37 15.09
CA PHE A 105 -10.45 8.34 15.90
C PHE A 105 -10.16 7.71 17.26
N THR A 106 -11.10 7.87 18.19
CA THR A 106 -11.00 7.32 19.53
C THR A 106 -11.96 6.13 19.65
N LEU A 107 -11.46 5.03 20.21
CA LEU A 107 -12.24 3.84 20.52
C LEU A 107 -12.09 3.55 22.02
N GLY A 108 -13.04 4.05 22.82
CA GLY A 108 -12.92 4.00 24.27
C GLY A 108 -11.71 4.80 24.76
N PRO A 109 -10.77 4.20 25.52
CA PRO A 109 -9.53 4.88 25.94
C PRO A 109 -8.45 4.90 24.85
N ASP A 110 -8.60 4.11 23.79
CA ASP A 110 -7.57 3.93 22.77
C ASP A 110 -7.73 4.95 21.64
N ARG A 111 -6.60 5.48 21.16
CA ARG A 111 -6.55 6.32 19.97
C ARG A 111 -6.02 5.52 18.79
N VAL A 112 -6.85 5.35 17.78
CA VAL A 112 -6.48 4.71 16.52
C VAL A 112 -6.04 5.79 15.55
N ARG A 113 -4.91 5.58 14.88
CA ARG A 113 -4.42 6.44 13.79
C ARG A 113 -3.85 5.59 12.69
N GLY A 114 -3.91 6.11 11.47
CA GLY A 114 -3.36 5.46 10.31
C GLY A 114 -3.55 6.31 9.06
N ARG A 115 -3.43 5.67 7.92
CA ARG A 115 -3.51 6.32 6.62
C ARG A 115 -4.13 5.36 5.62
N PHE A 116 -5.03 5.87 4.78
CA PHE A 116 -5.56 5.12 3.64
C PHE A 116 -4.59 5.24 2.48
N ASP A 117 -4.31 4.15 1.75
CA ASP A 117 -3.54 4.26 0.51
C ASP A 117 -4.35 5.06 -0.52
N ARG A 118 -5.62 4.67 -0.74
CA ARG A 118 -6.55 5.35 -1.65
C ARG A 118 -8.00 5.25 -1.17
N VAL A 119 -8.75 6.33 -1.37
CA VAL A 119 -10.21 6.37 -1.22
C VAL A 119 -10.81 7.02 -2.46
N ASP A 120 -11.79 6.33 -3.04
CA ASP A 120 -12.58 6.81 -4.17
C ASP A 120 -14.01 7.03 -3.70
N GLU A 121 -14.49 8.27 -3.81
CA GLU A 121 -15.85 8.64 -3.42
C GLU A 121 -16.71 8.84 -4.67
N ASP A 122 -17.93 8.29 -4.62
CA ASP A 122 -18.97 8.51 -5.61
C ASP A 122 -20.33 8.75 -4.93
N LEU A 123 -21.41 8.78 -5.73
CA LEU A 123 -22.77 9.02 -5.22
C LEU A 123 -23.30 7.89 -4.33
N LEU A 124 -22.69 6.70 -4.35
CA LEU A 124 -23.09 5.52 -3.59
C LEU A 124 -22.26 5.35 -2.30
N GLY A 125 -21.12 6.02 -2.18
CA GLY A 125 -20.30 6.06 -0.97
C GLY A 125 -18.81 6.09 -1.26
N ALA A 126 -18.02 5.55 -0.34
CA ALA A 126 -16.57 5.50 -0.44
C ALA A 126 -16.08 4.06 -0.66
N THR A 127 -15.23 3.88 -1.68
CA THR A 127 -14.47 2.66 -1.91
C THR A 127 -13.06 2.87 -1.38
N ILE A 128 -12.66 2.05 -0.40
CA ILE A 128 -11.31 2.08 0.20
C ILE A 128 -10.45 1.02 -0.48
N ILE A 129 -9.29 1.43 -0.98
CA ILE A 129 -8.34 0.56 -1.68
C ILE A 129 -7.04 0.55 -0.87
N ASP A 130 -6.56 -0.65 -0.55
CA ASP A 130 -5.28 -0.92 0.13
C ASP A 130 -4.47 -1.82 -0.80
N TYR A 131 -3.35 -1.30 -1.30
CA TYR A 131 -2.53 -2.00 -2.28
C TYR A 131 -1.70 -3.05 -1.56
N LYS A 132 -1.60 -4.25 -2.13
CA LYS A 132 -0.81 -5.35 -1.55
C LYS A 132 0.11 -5.95 -2.60
N THR A 133 1.36 -6.15 -2.21
CA THR A 133 2.41 -6.73 -3.06
C THR A 133 2.58 -8.24 -2.90
N GLY A 134 1.79 -8.85 -2.02
CA GLY A 134 1.81 -10.29 -1.81
C GLY A 134 1.23 -11.04 -3.02
N GLU A 135 1.84 -12.17 -3.38
CA GLU A 135 1.36 -12.99 -4.49
C GLU A 135 -0.01 -13.62 -4.16
N VAL A 136 -0.95 -13.48 -5.10
CA VAL A 136 -2.27 -14.11 -5.05
C VAL A 136 -2.58 -14.72 -6.41
N ALA A 137 -2.66 -16.05 -6.47
CA ALA A 137 -2.82 -16.77 -7.73
C ALA A 137 -4.26 -16.77 -8.28
N LYS A 138 -5.27 -16.46 -7.46
CA LYS A 138 -6.69 -16.55 -7.85
C LYS A 138 -7.50 -15.41 -7.23
N GLN A 139 -8.39 -14.79 -8.01
CA GLN A 139 -9.25 -13.69 -7.55
C GLN A 139 -10.06 -14.07 -6.29
N LYS A 140 -10.69 -15.26 -6.29
CA LYS A 140 -11.45 -15.76 -5.12
C LYS A 140 -10.64 -15.76 -3.81
N VAL A 141 -9.32 -15.95 -3.88
CA VAL A 141 -8.44 -15.90 -2.71
C VAL A 141 -8.20 -14.46 -2.27
N ALA A 142 -8.05 -13.53 -3.21
CA ALA A 142 -7.97 -12.09 -2.92
C ALA A 142 -9.26 -11.61 -2.23
N ASP A 143 -10.43 -11.96 -2.80
CA ASP A 143 -11.73 -11.54 -2.28
C ASP A 143 -11.94 -12.03 -0.83
N ARG A 144 -11.63 -13.30 -0.57
CA ARG A 144 -11.70 -13.86 0.78
C ARG A 144 -10.78 -13.13 1.74
N ARG A 145 -9.52 -12.87 1.35
CA ARG A 145 -8.55 -12.14 2.19
C ARG A 145 -9.03 -10.72 2.48
N ALA A 146 -9.63 -10.04 1.51
CA ALA A 146 -10.19 -8.71 1.70
C ALA A 146 -11.35 -8.73 2.71
N ALA A 147 -12.31 -9.66 2.55
CA ALA A 147 -13.45 -9.81 3.46
C ALA A 147 -13.04 -10.15 4.91
N GLU A 148 -11.97 -10.92 5.08
CA GLU A 148 -11.44 -11.32 6.38
C GLU A 148 -10.47 -10.28 6.98
N SER A 149 -10.02 -9.29 6.20
CA SER A 149 -9.00 -8.32 6.61
C SER A 149 -9.47 -7.42 7.73
N LEU A 150 -8.85 -7.55 8.91
CA LEU A 150 -9.04 -6.62 10.02
C LEU A 150 -8.60 -5.19 9.64
N GLN A 151 -7.56 -5.05 8.82
CA GLN A 151 -7.06 -3.76 8.36
C GLN A 151 -8.13 -3.01 7.56
N LEU A 152 -8.78 -3.68 6.60
CA LEU A 152 -9.85 -3.07 5.80
C LEU A 152 -11.10 -2.75 6.63
N LYS A 153 -11.45 -3.61 7.61
CA LYS A 153 -12.55 -3.32 8.55
C LYS A 153 -12.26 -2.10 9.41
N LEU A 154 -11.01 -1.95 9.89
CA LEU A 154 -10.58 -0.76 10.63
C LEU A 154 -10.59 0.49 9.76
N TYR A 155 -10.22 0.37 8.48
CA TYR A 155 -10.27 1.48 7.53
C TYR A 155 -11.72 1.92 7.28
N ALA A 156 -12.64 0.99 7.03
CA ALA A 156 -14.06 1.30 6.88
C ALA A 156 -14.63 1.98 8.14
N LEU A 157 -14.28 1.48 9.34
CA LEU A 157 -14.65 2.13 10.59
C LEU A 157 -14.07 3.55 10.67
N ALA A 158 -12.78 3.74 10.38
CA ALA A 158 -12.15 5.04 10.46
C ALA A 158 -12.81 6.05 9.51
N TRP A 159 -13.16 5.62 8.30
CA TRP A 159 -13.88 6.44 7.34
C TRP A 159 -15.24 6.88 7.88
N ARG A 160 -16.01 5.94 8.45
CA ARG A 160 -17.30 6.24 9.07
C ARG A 160 -17.20 7.20 10.23
N GLU A 161 -16.23 7.01 11.13
CA GLU A 161 -16.03 7.91 12.28
C GLU A 161 -15.58 9.32 11.84
N MET A 162 -14.86 9.45 10.72
CA MET A 162 -14.42 10.74 10.20
C MET A 162 -15.50 11.52 9.44
N THR A 163 -16.37 10.81 8.72
CA THR A 163 -17.29 11.42 7.74
C THR A 163 -18.76 11.33 8.14
N GLY A 164 -19.09 10.43 9.09
CA GLY A 164 -20.47 10.14 9.48
C GLY A 164 -21.25 9.30 8.46
N ALA A 165 -20.60 8.84 7.39
CA ALA A 165 -21.16 8.03 6.30
C ALA A 165 -20.74 6.55 6.41
#